data_AF-A0A536V889-F1
#
_entry.id   AF-A0A536V889-F1
#
_cell.length_a   1.000
_cell.length_b   1.000
_cell.length_c   1.000
_cell.angle_alpha   90.00
_cell.angle_beta   90.00
_cell.angle_gamma   90.00
#
_symmetry.space_group_name_H-M   'P 1'
#
loop_
_entity.id
_entity.type
_entity.pdbx_description
1 polymer ?
#
loop_
_entity_poly.entity_id
_entity_poly.type
_entity_poly.pdbx_seq_one_letter_code
_entity_poly.pdbx_strand_id
1 'polypeptide(L)'
;MSPDFFSAIASGAAVVTPNRRLARFLHQQYDRAQHLAGRHAWPTASILPYSAWLRYLWDEAIAAGVTGGRALLLDTAQSAWLWRNIVEAGSTILLDARGAARLAAEAWTALHAWGESGARWRAWQRGEDDRDDAVVFASWAESYLGDLRRLDAIDSARLADVLSPMAARVPAWRRETIFAGFIEFSPQQQRLRAALSAAGIVWRDVDSVQAIPVQAIRIAARSAREELIAALSWARRHAAADSSDGVGIVVEDLAQRREQVLALADDILGPALAPSDALSRPFQISLGLPLADIPLVRTALDLIALGALRAESGLVAAALRSPYLLDAERSWKRRAAIERDWLEEGRRDVSMSDAVAALERRSPELAARWREGREALLRARPSTPREWVDAWRAWLAAAGWPGSRSLDSAEYQARQAWE
;
A
#
# COMPACT_ATOMS: atom_id res chain seq x y z
N MET A 1 -10.58 -27.46 2.86
CA MET A 1 -9.19 -27.85 2.52
C MET A 1 -9.04 -29.32 2.88
N SER A 2 -8.47 -30.15 2.00
CA SER A 2 -8.32 -31.59 2.27
C SER A 2 -7.28 -31.85 3.38
N PRO A 3 -7.40 -32.97 4.14
CA PRO A 3 -6.39 -33.37 5.12
C PRO A 3 -4.97 -33.46 4.54
N ASP A 4 -4.85 -33.86 3.28
CA ASP A 4 -3.57 -33.99 2.55
C ASP A 4 -2.85 -32.64 2.39
N PHE A 5 -3.60 -31.54 2.30
CA PHE A 5 -3.02 -30.19 2.21
C PHE A 5 -2.27 -29.81 3.50
N PHE A 6 -2.90 -30.01 4.66
CA PHE A 6 -2.26 -29.68 5.94
C PHE A 6 -1.12 -30.65 6.29
N SER A 7 -1.22 -31.91 5.85
CA SER A 7 -0.14 -32.90 5.98
C SER A 7 1.11 -32.46 5.20
N ALA A 8 0.94 -31.97 3.97
CA ALA A 8 2.05 -31.47 3.16
C ALA A 8 2.71 -30.23 3.78
N ILE A 9 1.92 -29.30 4.33
CA ILE A 9 2.45 -28.16 5.10
C ILE A 9 3.27 -28.64 6.29
N ALA A 10 2.74 -29.59 7.07
CA ALA A 10 3.45 -30.14 8.23
C ALA A 10 4.75 -30.88 7.84
N SER A 11 4.84 -31.37 6.61
CA SER A 11 6.04 -32.02 6.06
C SER A 11 7.06 -31.03 5.48
N GLY A 12 6.80 -29.72 5.56
CA GLY A 12 7.72 -28.67 5.13
C GLY A 12 7.46 -28.11 3.73
N ALA A 13 6.32 -28.40 3.10
CA ALA A 13 5.97 -27.82 1.81
C ALA A 13 5.79 -26.29 1.92
N ALA A 14 6.24 -25.56 0.90
CA ALA A 14 5.98 -24.13 0.78
C ALA A 14 4.64 -23.90 0.07
N VAL A 15 3.72 -23.19 0.72
CA VAL A 15 2.44 -22.79 0.11
C VAL A 15 2.56 -21.37 -0.42
N VAL A 16 2.25 -21.21 -1.69
CA VAL A 16 2.24 -19.91 -2.38
C VAL A 16 0.79 -19.50 -2.63
N THR A 17 0.44 -18.29 -2.24
CA THR A 17 -0.91 -17.71 -2.44
C THR A 17 -0.85 -16.49 -3.36
N PRO A 18 -1.94 -16.12 -4.08
CA PRO A 18 -1.97 -14.91 -4.90
C PRO A 18 -1.81 -13.63 -4.07
N ASN A 19 -2.24 -13.62 -2.79
CA ASN A 19 -2.21 -12.42 -1.96
C ASN A 19 -2.01 -12.72 -0.46
N ARG A 20 -1.66 -11.67 0.29
CA ARG A 20 -1.42 -11.70 1.74
C ARG A 20 -2.64 -12.14 2.54
N ARG A 21 -3.84 -11.82 2.06
CA ARG A 21 -5.09 -12.15 2.76
C ARG A 21 -5.30 -13.65 2.81
N LEU A 22 -5.15 -14.34 1.68
CA LEU A 22 -5.27 -15.79 1.63
C LEU A 22 -4.13 -16.46 2.42
N ALA A 23 -2.90 -15.95 2.35
CA ALA A 23 -1.79 -16.48 3.16
C ALA A 23 -2.14 -16.44 4.66
N ARG A 24 -2.60 -15.29 5.17
CA ARG A 24 -3.01 -15.14 6.57
C ARG A 24 -4.17 -16.06 6.95
N PHE A 25 -5.17 -16.20 6.08
CA PHE A 25 -6.28 -17.12 6.31
C PHE A 25 -5.80 -18.57 6.42
N LEU A 26 -4.93 -19.01 5.51
CA LEU A 26 -4.41 -20.38 5.54
C LEU A 26 -3.50 -20.65 6.75
N HIS A 27 -2.72 -19.66 7.18
CA HIS A 27 -1.98 -19.71 8.46
C HIS A 27 -2.93 -19.97 9.63
N GLN A 28 -3.99 -19.16 9.76
CA GLN A 28 -4.98 -19.32 10.84
C GLN A 28 -5.69 -20.68 10.79
N GLN A 29 -6.02 -21.17 9.60
CA GLN A 29 -6.64 -22.49 9.44
C GLN A 29 -5.68 -23.62 9.83
N TYR A 30 -4.41 -23.51 9.45
CA TYR A 30 -3.39 -24.46 9.86
C TYR A 30 -3.22 -24.46 11.38
N ASP A 31 -3.01 -23.29 12.00
CA ASP A 31 -2.85 -23.16 13.44
C ASP A 31 -4.05 -23.71 14.21
N ARG A 32 -5.27 -23.44 13.74
CA ARG A 32 -6.50 -24.02 14.31
C ARG A 32 -6.51 -25.54 14.20
N ALA A 33 -6.13 -26.10 13.05
CA ALA A 33 -6.07 -27.55 12.87
C ALA A 33 -5.02 -28.20 13.78
N GLN A 34 -3.85 -27.57 13.96
CA GLN A 34 -2.82 -28.06 14.87
C GLN A 34 -3.28 -28.03 16.33
N HIS A 35 -3.97 -26.96 16.73
CA HIS A 35 -4.54 -26.83 18.07
C HIS A 35 -5.64 -27.88 18.33
N LEU A 36 -6.56 -28.08 17.38
CA LEU A 36 -7.61 -29.10 17.47
C LEU A 36 -7.04 -30.53 17.49
N ALA A 37 -5.86 -30.75 16.89
CA ALA A 37 -5.12 -32.00 17.00
C ALA A 37 -4.38 -32.17 18.35
N GLY A 38 -4.59 -31.28 19.32
CA GLY A 38 -4.03 -31.36 20.66
C GLY A 38 -2.55 -30.95 20.76
N ARG A 39 -1.98 -30.32 19.72
CA ARG A 39 -0.61 -29.81 19.78
C ARG A 39 -0.57 -28.51 20.58
N HIS A 40 0.50 -28.32 21.34
CA HIS A 40 0.75 -27.08 22.09
C HIS A 40 1.84 -26.20 21.45
N ALA A 41 2.66 -26.77 20.57
CA ALA A 41 3.65 -26.07 19.77
C ALA A 41 3.86 -26.82 18.45
N TRP A 42 4.10 -26.08 17.37
CA TRP A 42 4.41 -26.61 16.05
C TRP A 42 5.29 -25.62 15.27
N PRO A 43 6.08 -26.09 14.28
CA PRO A 43 6.80 -25.21 13.38
C PRO A 43 5.84 -24.28 12.63
N THR A 44 6.23 -23.02 12.43
CA THR A 44 5.46 -22.07 11.62
C THR A 44 5.41 -22.57 10.17
N ALA A 45 4.21 -22.65 9.62
CA ALA A 45 3.99 -23.07 8.24
C ALA A 45 4.64 -22.10 7.24
N SER A 46 5.24 -22.60 6.17
CA SER A 46 5.79 -21.76 5.10
C SER A 46 4.69 -21.34 4.11
N ILE A 47 3.80 -20.43 4.52
CA ILE A 47 2.71 -19.91 3.67
C ILE A 47 3.01 -18.46 3.30
N LEU A 48 3.28 -18.22 2.02
CA LEU A 48 3.79 -16.96 1.50
C LEU A 48 2.92 -16.42 0.35
N PRO A 49 2.62 -15.12 0.31
CA PRO A 49 2.09 -14.51 -0.91
C PRO A 49 3.15 -14.56 -2.03
N TYR A 50 2.70 -14.66 -3.28
CA TYR A 50 3.56 -14.82 -4.47
C TYR A 50 4.73 -13.84 -4.51
N SER A 51 4.49 -12.55 -4.23
CA SER A 51 5.55 -11.54 -4.21
C SER A 51 6.60 -11.76 -3.11
N ALA A 52 6.21 -12.26 -1.93
CA ALA A 52 7.16 -12.61 -0.88
C ALA A 52 7.91 -13.91 -1.22
N TRP A 53 7.24 -14.87 -1.85
CA TRP A 53 7.88 -16.08 -2.33
C TRP A 53 8.95 -15.79 -3.40
N LEU A 54 8.69 -14.87 -4.35
CA LEU A 54 9.73 -14.44 -5.30
C LEU A 54 10.94 -13.81 -4.62
N ARG A 55 10.73 -12.97 -3.60
CA ARG A 55 11.83 -12.40 -2.80
C ARG A 55 12.61 -13.49 -2.07
N TYR A 56 11.90 -14.45 -1.49
CA TYR A 56 12.53 -15.61 -0.86
C TYR A 56 13.41 -16.39 -1.85
N LEU A 57 12.91 -16.67 -3.06
CA LEU A 57 13.72 -17.31 -4.10
C LEU A 57 14.95 -16.46 -4.48
N TRP A 58 14.78 -15.14 -4.57
CA TRP A 58 15.88 -14.21 -4.85
C TRP A 58 16.98 -14.25 -3.79
N ASP A 59 16.61 -14.24 -2.51
CA ASP A 59 17.57 -14.32 -1.40
C ASP A 59 18.35 -15.64 -1.44
N GLU A 60 17.68 -16.76 -1.73
CA GLU A 60 18.31 -18.07 -1.93
C GLU A 60 19.25 -18.08 -3.16
N ALA A 61 18.89 -17.37 -4.25
CA ALA A 61 19.76 -17.22 -5.41
C ALA A 61 21.01 -16.38 -5.10
N ILE A 62 20.88 -15.33 -4.27
CA ILE A 62 22.01 -14.56 -3.76
C ILE A 62 22.92 -15.47 -2.93
N ALA A 63 22.34 -16.22 -1.99
CA ALA A 63 23.09 -17.14 -1.14
C ALA A 63 23.83 -18.22 -1.95
N ALA A 64 23.23 -18.69 -3.05
CA ALA A 64 23.85 -19.63 -3.97
C ALA A 64 24.87 -18.99 -4.93
N GLY A 65 25.04 -17.66 -4.93
CA GLY A 65 25.97 -16.95 -5.80
C GLY A 65 25.61 -16.97 -7.29
N VAL A 66 24.34 -17.21 -7.63
CA VAL A 66 23.93 -17.43 -9.04
C VAL A 66 23.40 -16.17 -9.73
N THR A 67 23.27 -15.06 -9.00
CA THR A 67 22.73 -13.78 -9.48
C THR A 67 23.70 -12.99 -10.36
N GLY A 68 24.95 -13.43 -10.47
CA GLY A 68 25.97 -12.80 -11.32
C GLY A 68 26.41 -11.43 -10.80
N GLY A 69 26.45 -11.25 -9.48
CA GLY A 69 26.86 -10.00 -8.82
C GLY A 69 25.71 -9.06 -8.49
N ARG A 70 24.54 -9.23 -9.13
CA ARG A 70 23.33 -8.44 -8.84
C ARG A 70 22.78 -8.82 -7.48
N ALA A 71 22.80 -7.88 -6.55
CA ALA A 71 22.20 -8.05 -5.22
C ALA A 71 21.04 -7.08 -4.98
N LEU A 72 20.98 -5.96 -5.70
CA LEU A 72 20.00 -4.92 -5.45
C LEU A 72 18.65 -5.26 -6.11
N LEU A 73 17.68 -5.65 -5.29
CA LEU A 73 16.28 -5.74 -5.68
C LEU A 73 15.55 -4.48 -5.23
N LEU A 74 15.08 -3.68 -6.19
CA LEU A 74 14.30 -2.49 -5.90
C LEU A 74 12.93 -2.86 -5.34
N ASP A 75 12.53 -2.16 -4.28
CA ASP A 75 11.15 -2.19 -3.82
C ASP A 75 10.23 -1.33 -4.70
N THR A 76 8.94 -1.38 -4.40
CA THR A 76 7.92 -0.64 -5.15
C THR A 76 8.09 0.88 -5.04
N ALA A 77 8.55 1.39 -3.89
CA ALA A 77 8.73 2.83 -3.67
C ALA A 77 9.95 3.36 -4.43
N GLN A 78 11.07 2.62 -4.40
CA GLN A 78 12.28 2.92 -5.17
C GLN A 78 12.00 2.89 -6.68
N SER A 79 11.26 1.87 -7.15
CA SER A 79 10.84 1.78 -8.55
C SER A 79 9.95 2.96 -8.94
N ALA A 80 8.96 3.31 -8.11
CA ALA A 80 8.08 4.44 -8.35
C ALA A 80 8.82 5.79 -8.36
N TRP A 81 9.86 5.94 -7.54
CA TRP A 81 10.71 7.13 -7.53
C TRP A 81 11.51 7.27 -8.83
N LEU A 82 12.11 6.19 -9.33
CA LEU A 82 12.79 6.20 -10.63
C LEU A 82 11.84 6.57 -11.76
N TRP A 83 10.65 5.96 -11.82
CA TRP A 83 9.62 6.32 -12.81
C TRP A 83 9.25 7.80 -12.73
N ARG A 84 9.06 8.33 -11.52
CA ARG A 84 8.76 9.75 -11.33
C ARG A 84 9.87 10.64 -11.90
N ASN A 85 11.13 10.37 -11.56
CA ASN A 85 12.25 11.16 -12.07
C ASN A 85 12.34 11.14 -13.59
N ILE A 86 12.10 9.97 -14.21
CA ILE A 86 12.14 9.82 -15.66
C ILE A 86 11.05 10.65 -16.33
N VAL A 87 9.83 10.60 -15.79
CA VAL A 87 8.70 11.36 -16.32
C VAL A 87 8.88 12.86 -16.10
N GLU A 88 9.35 13.28 -14.92
CA GLU A 88 9.59 14.69 -14.59
C GLU A 88 10.78 15.29 -15.36
N ALA A 89 11.79 14.48 -15.71
CA ALA A 89 12.91 14.91 -16.55
C ALA A 89 12.58 14.93 -18.06
N GLY A 90 11.44 14.36 -18.46
CA GLY A 90 11.00 14.32 -19.85
C GLY A 90 10.64 15.70 -20.38
N SER A 91 10.72 15.88 -21.71
CA SER A 91 10.34 17.13 -22.39
C SER A 91 8.84 17.26 -22.61
N THR A 92 8.05 16.21 -22.37
CA THR A 92 6.61 16.20 -22.57
C THR A 92 5.92 17.04 -21.48
N ILE A 93 5.18 18.07 -21.90
CA ILE A 93 4.38 18.88 -20.97
C ILE A 93 3.17 18.05 -20.54
N LEU A 94 3.16 17.61 -19.27
CA LEU A 94 2.10 16.79 -18.69
C LEU A 94 1.26 17.59 -17.70
N LEU A 95 -0.05 17.39 -17.73
CA LEU A 95 -0.98 17.96 -16.74
C LEU A 95 -0.77 17.35 -15.35
N ASP A 96 -0.49 16.04 -15.29
CA ASP A 96 -0.20 15.31 -14.06
C ASP A 96 0.97 14.33 -14.27
N ALA A 97 2.19 14.82 -14.06
CA ALA A 97 3.40 14.01 -14.16
C ALA A 97 3.43 12.84 -13.15
N ARG A 98 2.82 13.02 -11.97
CA ARG A 98 2.80 11.96 -10.93
C ARG A 98 1.84 10.85 -11.31
N GLY A 99 0.65 11.20 -11.83
CA GLY A 99 -0.30 10.25 -12.39
C GLY A 99 0.29 9.49 -13.57
N ALA A 100 0.97 10.17 -14.49
CA ALA A 100 1.64 9.56 -15.63
C ALA A 100 2.75 8.57 -15.19
N ALA A 101 3.58 8.94 -14.22
CA ALA A 101 4.61 8.03 -13.68
C ALA A 101 4.00 6.78 -13.03
N ARG A 102 2.87 6.93 -12.31
CA ARG A 102 2.14 5.78 -11.75
C ARG A 102 1.61 4.87 -12.86
N LEU A 103 0.97 5.42 -13.89
CA LEU A 103 0.48 4.66 -15.04
C LEU A 103 1.61 3.94 -15.78
N ALA A 104 2.76 4.57 -15.93
CA ALA A 104 3.94 3.93 -16.53
C ALA A 104 4.44 2.73 -15.71
N ALA A 105 4.52 2.87 -14.37
CA ALA A 105 4.89 1.77 -13.50
C ALA A 105 3.86 0.60 -13.52
N GLU A 106 2.58 0.92 -13.61
CA GLU A 106 1.48 -0.06 -13.76
C GLU A 106 1.57 -0.79 -15.12
N ALA A 107 1.73 -0.04 -16.21
CA ALA A 107 1.91 -0.59 -17.55
C ALA A 107 3.15 -1.48 -17.64
N TRP A 108 4.27 -1.08 -17.03
CA TRP A 108 5.48 -1.90 -16.94
C TRP A 108 5.25 -3.23 -16.21
N THR A 109 4.53 -3.19 -15.09
CA THR A 109 4.17 -4.40 -14.34
C THR A 109 3.25 -5.31 -15.15
N ALA A 110 2.20 -4.76 -15.78
CA ALA A 110 1.27 -5.51 -16.61
C ALA A 110 1.96 -6.13 -17.82
N LEU A 111 2.83 -5.37 -18.48
CA LEU A 111 3.64 -5.81 -19.61
C LEU A 111 4.52 -7.00 -19.27
N HIS A 112 5.19 -6.99 -18.12
CA HIS A 112 6.01 -8.13 -17.71
C HIS A 112 5.17 -9.33 -17.26
N ALA A 113 4.06 -9.10 -16.57
CA ALA A 113 3.18 -10.17 -16.11
C ALA A 113 2.50 -10.91 -17.26
N TRP A 114 1.97 -10.18 -18.25
CA TRP A 114 1.11 -10.68 -19.32
C TRP A 114 1.73 -10.68 -20.71
N GLY A 115 2.81 -9.93 -20.91
CA GLY A 115 3.55 -9.96 -22.16
C GLY A 115 4.25 -11.30 -22.39
N GLU A 116 4.43 -11.63 -23.66
CA GLU A 116 5.40 -12.62 -24.07
C GLU A 116 6.81 -12.18 -23.66
N SER A 117 7.68 -13.15 -23.38
CA SER A 117 9.06 -12.86 -22.97
C SER A 117 9.78 -11.97 -23.98
N GLY A 118 10.43 -10.90 -23.51
CA GLY A 118 11.31 -10.06 -24.33
C GLY A 118 10.97 -8.58 -24.29
N ALA A 119 11.69 -7.79 -25.10
CA ALA A 119 11.61 -6.34 -25.13
C ALA A 119 10.58 -5.79 -26.13
N ARG A 120 9.34 -6.32 -26.12
CA ARG A 120 8.33 -6.04 -27.16
C ARG A 120 7.87 -4.58 -27.20
N TRP A 121 7.92 -3.83 -26.08
CA TRP A 121 7.61 -2.40 -26.07
C TRP A 121 8.51 -1.59 -27.01
N ARG A 122 9.72 -2.10 -27.34
CA ARG A 122 10.60 -1.48 -28.34
C ARG A 122 9.99 -1.42 -29.73
N ALA A 123 9.04 -2.32 -30.05
CA ALA A 123 8.32 -2.25 -31.31
C ALA A 123 7.42 -1.01 -31.39
N TRP A 124 6.97 -0.48 -30.25
CA TRP A 124 6.15 0.74 -30.17
C TRP A 124 6.96 2.01 -30.42
N GLN A 125 8.30 1.96 -30.35
CA GLN A 125 9.17 3.11 -30.67
C GLN A 125 9.13 3.52 -32.14
N ARG A 126 8.48 2.74 -33.01
CA ARG A 126 8.40 3.01 -34.46
C ARG A 126 7.14 3.79 -34.87
N GLY A 127 6.38 4.32 -33.92
CA GLY A 127 5.27 5.21 -34.21
C GLY A 127 5.75 6.50 -34.88
N GLU A 128 4.98 7.02 -35.83
CA GLU A 128 5.31 8.27 -36.53
C GLU A 128 4.97 9.54 -35.71
N ASP A 129 4.22 9.40 -34.62
CA ASP A 129 3.81 10.51 -33.73
C ASP A 129 4.40 10.35 -32.33
N ASP A 130 5.30 11.26 -31.96
CA ASP A 130 5.91 11.35 -30.62
C ASP A 130 4.89 11.71 -29.51
N ARG A 131 3.62 11.96 -29.87
CA ARG A 131 2.50 12.14 -28.93
C ARG A 131 1.68 10.89 -28.67
N ASP A 132 2.01 9.75 -29.29
CA ASP A 132 1.40 8.48 -28.95
C ASP A 132 1.88 8.01 -27.58
N ASP A 133 0.94 7.78 -26.65
CA ASP A 133 1.22 7.29 -25.29
C ASP A 133 2.09 6.02 -25.29
N ALA A 134 1.97 5.16 -26.30
CA ALA A 134 2.78 3.95 -26.43
C ALA A 134 4.24 4.25 -26.79
N VAL A 135 4.49 5.24 -27.67
CA VAL A 135 5.85 5.70 -28.03
C VAL A 135 6.51 6.35 -26.83
N VAL A 136 5.78 7.23 -26.14
CA VAL A 136 6.25 7.92 -24.91
C VAL A 136 6.58 6.90 -23.82
N PHE A 137 5.67 5.95 -23.55
CA PHE A 137 5.92 4.88 -22.59
C PHE A 137 7.15 4.06 -22.97
N ALA A 138 7.32 3.67 -24.24
CA ALA A 138 8.46 2.89 -24.67
C ALA A 138 9.80 3.63 -24.48
N SER A 139 9.82 4.95 -24.67
CA SER A 139 10.98 5.80 -24.39
C SER A 139 11.31 5.85 -22.88
N TRP A 140 10.29 6.06 -22.04
CA TRP A 140 10.48 6.03 -20.59
C TRP A 140 10.92 4.64 -20.08
N ALA A 141 10.40 3.57 -20.66
CA ALA A 141 10.78 2.20 -20.34
C ALA A 141 12.26 1.91 -20.66
N GLU A 142 12.80 2.41 -21.77
CA GLU A 142 14.24 2.29 -22.06
C GLU A 142 15.10 3.08 -21.08
N SER A 143 14.65 4.27 -20.69
CA SER A 143 15.32 5.11 -19.68
C SER A 143 15.35 4.38 -18.33
N TYR A 144 14.22 3.82 -17.91
CA TYR A 144 14.08 3.05 -16.68
C TYR A 144 14.99 1.82 -16.68
N LEU A 145 15.06 1.07 -17.79
CA LEU A 145 16.03 -0.02 -17.93
C LEU A 145 17.48 0.46 -17.90
N GLY A 146 17.77 1.65 -18.42
CA GLY A 146 19.08 2.29 -18.32
C GLY A 146 19.48 2.53 -16.88
N ASP A 147 18.57 3.08 -16.07
CA ASP A 147 18.78 3.30 -14.64
C ASP A 147 18.97 1.99 -13.87
N LEU A 148 18.16 0.96 -14.14
CA LEU A 148 18.34 -0.36 -13.54
C LEU A 148 19.71 -0.96 -13.87
N ARG A 149 20.18 -0.83 -15.12
CA ARG A 149 21.53 -1.30 -15.51
C ARG A 149 22.64 -0.54 -14.79
N ARG A 150 22.51 0.79 -14.67
CA ARG A 150 23.50 1.64 -13.99
C ARG A 150 23.60 1.33 -12.50
N LEU A 151 22.48 0.99 -11.86
CA LEU A 151 22.42 0.60 -10.46
C LEU A 151 22.76 -0.89 -10.22
N ASP A 152 22.99 -1.66 -11.28
CA ASP A 152 23.03 -3.13 -11.27
C ASP A 152 21.88 -3.75 -10.47
N ALA A 153 20.68 -3.19 -10.69
CA ALA A 153 19.47 -3.50 -9.95
C ALA A 153 18.44 -4.27 -10.79
N ILE A 154 17.59 -5.02 -10.09
CA ILE A 154 16.40 -5.68 -10.64
C ILE A 154 15.18 -5.11 -9.93
N ASP A 155 14.06 -5.00 -10.62
CA ASP A 155 12.79 -4.60 -10.02
C ASP A 155 11.87 -5.80 -9.79
N SER A 156 10.82 -5.58 -8.99
CA SER A 156 9.86 -6.65 -8.69
C SER A 156 9.11 -7.15 -9.93
N ALA A 157 8.89 -6.30 -10.94
CA ALA A 157 8.13 -6.66 -12.14
C ALA A 157 8.86 -7.71 -13.00
N ARG A 158 10.20 -7.66 -13.06
CA ARG A 158 11.02 -8.59 -13.86
C ARG A 158 11.51 -9.80 -13.07
N LEU A 159 11.32 -9.80 -11.75
CA LEU A 159 11.94 -10.76 -10.85
C LEU A 159 11.66 -12.22 -11.23
N ALA A 160 10.41 -12.57 -11.58
CA ALA A 160 10.07 -13.94 -11.97
C ALA A 160 10.78 -14.40 -13.26
N ASP A 161 10.89 -13.53 -14.26
CA ASP A 161 11.64 -13.83 -15.49
C ASP A 161 13.14 -13.95 -15.21
N VAL A 162 13.69 -13.16 -14.28
CA VAL A 162 15.10 -13.22 -13.86
C VAL A 162 15.42 -14.51 -13.09
N LEU A 163 14.49 -14.98 -12.24
CA LEU A 163 14.64 -16.21 -11.45
C LEU A 163 14.53 -17.48 -12.31
N SER A 164 13.72 -17.45 -13.37
CA SER A 164 13.48 -18.60 -14.25
C SER A 164 14.75 -19.30 -14.74
N PRO A 165 15.77 -18.63 -15.33
CA PRO A 165 17.01 -19.27 -15.76
C PRO A 165 17.91 -19.74 -14.60
N MET A 166 17.64 -19.32 -13.36
CA MET A 166 18.41 -19.72 -12.18
C MET A 166 17.90 -21.02 -11.55
N ALA A 167 16.71 -21.50 -11.93
CA ALA A 167 16.03 -22.62 -11.30
C ALA A 167 16.87 -23.89 -11.13
N ALA A 168 17.61 -24.29 -12.17
CA ALA A 168 18.46 -25.49 -12.12
C ALA A 168 19.69 -25.33 -11.20
N ARG A 169 20.11 -24.08 -10.94
CA ARG A 169 21.36 -23.73 -10.25
C ARG A 169 21.20 -23.49 -8.75
N VAL A 170 19.96 -23.49 -8.23
CA VAL A 170 19.68 -23.26 -6.80
C VAL A 170 19.06 -24.50 -6.16
N PRO A 171 19.86 -25.39 -5.54
CA PRO A 171 19.34 -26.64 -4.97
C PRO A 171 18.27 -26.47 -3.89
N ALA A 172 18.34 -25.37 -3.12
CA ALA A 172 17.38 -25.06 -2.05
C ALA A 172 15.94 -24.87 -2.53
N TRP A 173 15.73 -24.71 -3.84
CA TRP A 173 14.39 -24.58 -4.42
C TRP A 173 13.69 -25.93 -4.64
N ARG A 174 14.39 -27.08 -4.51
CA ARG A 174 13.84 -28.44 -4.68
C ARG A 174 12.90 -28.92 -3.57
N ARG A 175 12.26 -27.99 -2.87
CA ARG A 175 11.21 -28.29 -1.89
C ARG A 175 9.86 -28.39 -2.60
N GLU A 176 8.97 -29.21 -2.06
CA GLU A 176 7.60 -29.26 -2.55
C GLU A 176 6.94 -27.88 -2.43
N THR A 177 6.33 -27.42 -3.52
CA THR A 177 5.65 -26.12 -3.57
C THR A 177 4.17 -26.30 -3.92
N ILE A 178 3.27 -25.69 -3.18
CA ILE A 178 1.83 -25.78 -3.40
C ILE A 178 1.29 -24.41 -3.80
N PHE A 179 0.73 -24.27 -4.98
CA PHE A 179 0.03 -23.05 -5.39
C PHE A 179 -1.43 -23.15 -4.98
N ALA A 180 -1.84 -22.29 -4.03
CA ALA A 180 -3.18 -22.33 -3.46
C ALA A 180 -3.99 -21.09 -3.85
N GLY A 181 -5.12 -21.32 -4.51
CA GLY A 181 -6.13 -20.30 -4.80
C GLY A 181 -5.79 -19.28 -5.89
N PHE A 182 -4.99 -19.68 -6.86
CA PHE A 182 -4.85 -18.94 -8.12
C PHE A 182 -6.04 -19.28 -9.02
N ILE A 183 -6.74 -18.27 -9.52
CA ILE A 183 -7.83 -18.44 -10.50
C ILE A 183 -7.23 -18.63 -11.90
N GLU A 184 -6.26 -17.78 -12.22
CA GLU A 184 -5.50 -17.82 -13.45
C GLU A 184 -4.04 -17.48 -13.12
N PHE A 185 -3.12 -18.10 -13.86
CA PHE A 185 -1.71 -17.75 -13.80
C PHE A 185 -1.34 -16.88 -14.99
N SER A 186 -0.65 -15.78 -14.70
CA SER A 186 -0.12 -14.92 -15.77
C SER A 186 0.92 -15.69 -16.61
N PRO A 187 1.13 -15.33 -17.89
CA PRO A 187 2.19 -15.89 -18.72
C PRO A 187 3.57 -15.89 -18.05
N GLN A 188 3.92 -14.85 -17.31
CA GLN A 188 5.17 -14.80 -16.54
C GLN A 188 5.25 -15.86 -15.43
N GLN A 189 4.16 -16.04 -14.69
CA GLN A 189 4.06 -17.08 -13.66
C GLN A 189 4.19 -18.47 -14.27
N GLN A 190 3.56 -18.70 -15.43
CA GLN A 190 3.65 -19.96 -16.15
C GLN A 190 5.09 -20.25 -16.61
N ARG A 191 5.82 -19.25 -17.12
CA ARG A 191 7.24 -19.39 -17.49
C ARG A 191 8.11 -19.79 -16.29
N LEU A 192 7.93 -19.12 -15.15
CA LEU A 192 8.67 -19.47 -13.93
C LEU A 192 8.33 -20.90 -13.48
N ARG A 193 7.04 -21.27 -13.46
CA ARG A 193 6.62 -22.63 -13.08
C ARG A 193 7.17 -23.70 -14.01
N ALA A 194 7.22 -23.43 -15.32
CA ALA A 194 7.83 -24.32 -16.29
C ALA A 194 9.34 -24.48 -16.04
N ALA A 195 10.05 -23.39 -15.75
CA ALA A 195 11.48 -23.42 -15.44
C ALA A 195 11.78 -24.18 -14.13
N LEU A 196 10.96 -23.98 -13.10
CA LEU A 196 11.07 -24.71 -11.82
C LEU A 196 10.77 -26.21 -12.00
N SER A 197 9.73 -26.55 -12.77
CA SER A 197 9.40 -27.94 -13.10
C SER A 197 10.55 -28.63 -13.86
N ALA A 198 11.12 -27.95 -14.87
CA ALA A 198 12.29 -28.45 -15.61
C ALA A 198 13.53 -28.64 -14.73
N ALA A 199 13.65 -27.89 -13.63
CA ALA A 199 14.72 -28.05 -12.64
C ALA A 199 14.49 -29.20 -11.63
N GLY A 200 13.36 -29.92 -11.74
CA GLY A 200 12.97 -31.04 -10.89
C GLY A 200 12.19 -30.64 -9.64
N ILE A 201 11.63 -29.43 -9.59
CA ILE A 201 10.83 -28.97 -8.45
C ILE A 201 9.41 -29.50 -8.59
N VAL A 202 9.00 -30.33 -7.63
CA VAL A 202 7.64 -30.85 -7.57
C VAL A 202 6.72 -29.76 -7.02
N TRP A 203 5.67 -29.46 -7.78
CA TRP A 203 4.62 -28.57 -7.30
C TRP A 203 3.23 -29.13 -7.58
N ARG A 204 2.26 -28.69 -6.79
CA ARG A 204 0.84 -29.06 -6.91
C ARG A 204 -0.04 -27.82 -6.90
N ASP A 205 -1.08 -27.82 -7.71
CA ASP A 205 -2.12 -26.81 -7.66
C ASP A 205 -3.23 -27.28 -6.72
N VAL A 206 -3.70 -26.39 -5.86
CA VAL A 206 -4.85 -26.61 -5.01
C VAL A 206 -5.84 -25.50 -5.27
N ASP A 207 -6.89 -25.83 -6.00
CA ASP A 207 -8.01 -24.93 -6.22
C ASP A 207 -8.68 -24.65 -4.89
N SER A 208 -8.80 -23.36 -4.56
CA SER A 208 -9.56 -22.93 -3.39
C SER A 208 -11.07 -22.83 -3.68
N VAL A 209 -11.48 -22.99 -4.94
CA VAL A 209 -12.89 -22.92 -5.37
C VAL A 209 -13.36 -24.32 -5.72
N GLN A 210 -13.92 -25.02 -4.73
CA GLN A 210 -14.78 -26.14 -5.06
C GLN A 210 -16.08 -25.57 -5.63
N ALA A 211 -16.51 -26.06 -6.80
CA ALA A 211 -17.81 -25.69 -7.37
C ALA A 211 -18.91 -26.26 -6.46
N ILE A 212 -19.39 -25.44 -5.53
CA ILE A 212 -20.55 -25.76 -4.71
C ILE A 212 -21.79 -25.39 -5.53
N PRO A 213 -22.76 -26.30 -5.74
CA PRO A 213 -24.02 -25.94 -6.35
C PRO A 213 -24.72 -24.90 -5.45
N VAL A 214 -24.75 -23.65 -5.89
CA VAL A 214 -25.35 -22.53 -5.17
C VAL A 214 -26.57 -22.02 -5.92
N GLN A 215 -27.62 -21.72 -5.17
CA GLN A 215 -28.73 -20.92 -5.68
C GLN A 215 -28.32 -19.46 -5.63
N ALA A 216 -28.08 -18.87 -6.80
CA ALA A 216 -27.82 -17.44 -6.93
C ALA A 216 -29.15 -16.70 -7.07
N ILE A 217 -29.36 -15.67 -6.27
CA ILE A 217 -30.49 -14.75 -6.37
C ILE A 217 -29.97 -13.42 -6.88
N ARG A 218 -30.62 -12.85 -7.90
CA ARG A 218 -30.33 -11.51 -8.39
C ARG A 218 -31.43 -10.56 -7.93
N ILE A 219 -31.02 -9.41 -7.39
CA ILE A 219 -31.92 -8.32 -6.99
C ILE A 219 -31.52 -7.08 -7.80
N ALA A 220 -32.50 -6.27 -8.20
CA ALA A 220 -32.28 -4.97 -8.81
C ALA A 220 -32.68 -3.88 -7.83
N ALA A 221 -31.87 -2.82 -7.72
CA ALA A 221 -32.14 -1.63 -6.94
C ALA A 221 -32.21 -0.41 -7.87
N ARG A 222 -32.85 0.69 -7.42
CA ARG A 222 -33.02 1.89 -8.26
C ARG A 222 -31.76 2.75 -8.32
N SER A 223 -30.83 2.53 -7.40
CA SER A 223 -29.54 3.23 -7.36
C SER A 223 -28.48 2.38 -6.67
N ALA A 224 -27.20 2.73 -6.89
CA ALA A 224 -26.07 2.12 -6.20
C ALA A 224 -26.15 2.26 -4.66
N ARG A 225 -26.76 3.34 -4.15
CA ARG A 225 -26.99 3.53 -2.71
C ARG A 225 -28.03 2.53 -2.19
N GLU A 226 -29.13 2.34 -2.91
CA GLU A 226 -30.18 1.38 -2.52
C GLU A 226 -29.70 -0.07 -2.59
N GLU A 227 -28.88 -0.40 -3.58
CA GLU A 227 -28.22 -1.71 -3.69
C GLU A 227 -27.40 -2.02 -2.43
N LEU A 228 -26.58 -1.05 -2.00
CA LEU A 228 -25.75 -1.19 -0.80
C LEU A 228 -26.59 -1.30 0.49
N ILE A 229 -27.66 -0.50 0.62
CA ILE A 229 -28.61 -0.61 1.74
C ILE A 229 -29.26 -2.00 1.77
N ALA A 230 -29.67 -2.52 0.60
CA ALA A 230 -30.28 -3.84 0.50
C ALA A 230 -29.31 -4.95 0.90
N ALA A 231 -28.05 -4.88 0.45
CA ALA A 231 -26.99 -5.82 0.82
C ALA A 231 -26.68 -5.81 2.32
N LEU A 232 -26.53 -4.63 2.92
CA LEU A 232 -26.28 -4.48 4.37
C LEU A 232 -27.48 -4.95 5.20
N SER A 233 -28.70 -4.63 4.78
CA SER A 233 -29.92 -5.09 5.44
C SER A 233 -30.07 -6.61 5.35
N TRP A 234 -29.69 -7.21 4.24
CA TRP A 234 -29.64 -8.66 4.08
C TRP A 234 -28.61 -9.29 5.01
N ALA A 235 -27.40 -8.73 5.10
CA ALA A 235 -26.37 -9.19 6.01
C ALA A 235 -26.82 -9.13 7.48
N ARG A 236 -27.48 -8.04 7.90
CA ARG A 236 -28.06 -7.92 9.25
C ARG A 236 -29.08 -9.02 9.54
N ARG A 237 -30.00 -9.29 8.60
CA ARG A 237 -31.01 -10.34 8.78
C ARG A 237 -30.36 -11.73 8.90
N HIS A 238 -29.31 -11.99 8.12
CA HIS A 238 -28.59 -13.26 8.16
C HIS A 238 -27.81 -13.44 9.48
N ALA A 239 -27.15 -12.40 9.96
CA ALA A 239 -26.45 -12.40 11.24
C ALA A 239 -27.42 -12.53 12.44
N ALA A 240 -28.59 -11.90 12.38
CA ALA A 240 -29.62 -11.99 13.43
C ALA A 240 -30.31 -13.36 13.51
N ALA A 241 -30.20 -14.20 12.47
CA ALA A 241 -30.78 -15.53 12.44
C ALA A 241 -29.90 -16.62 13.07
N ASP A 242 -28.88 -16.24 13.87
CA ASP A 242 -27.92 -17.14 14.53
C ASP A 242 -27.24 -18.15 13.60
N SER A 243 -26.89 -17.70 12.38
CA SER A 243 -25.98 -18.46 11.52
C SER A 243 -24.55 -18.31 12.02
N SER A 244 -23.83 -19.41 12.22
CA SER A 244 -22.38 -19.40 12.47
C SER A 244 -21.56 -18.95 11.25
N ASP A 245 -22.25 -18.59 10.16
CA ASP A 245 -21.67 -18.32 8.86
C ASP A 245 -21.36 -16.82 8.71
N GLY A 246 -20.12 -16.52 8.35
CA GLY A 246 -19.69 -15.16 8.08
C GLY A 246 -20.30 -14.64 6.77
N VAL A 247 -20.88 -13.44 6.82
CA VAL A 247 -21.37 -12.76 5.61
C VAL A 247 -20.25 -11.95 4.94
N GLY A 248 -20.02 -12.19 3.66
CA GLY A 248 -19.14 -11.38 2.82
C GLY A 248 -19.92 -10.48 1.87
N ILE A 249 -19.67 -9.17 1.91
CA ILE A 249 -20.16 -8.21 0.91
C ILE A 249 -18.97 -7.74 0.07
N VAL A 250 -19.08 -7.87 -1.26
CA VAL A 250 -18.07 -7.42 -2.21
C VAL A 250 -18.58 -6.17 -2.93
N VAL A 251 -17.80 -5.10 -2.89
CA VAL A 251 -18.08 -3.83 -3.57
C VAL A 251 -16.92 -3.58 -4.52
N GLU A 252 -17.20 -3.46 -5.82
CA GLU A 252 -16.19 -3.40 -6.89
C GLU A 252 -15.20 -2.24 -6.71
N ASP A 253 -15.72 -1.03 -6.47
CA ASP A 253 -15.03 0.25 -6.27
C ASP A 253 -15.05 0.67 -4.79
N LEU A 254 -14.84 -0.28 -3.88
CA LEU A 254 -14.85 -0.05 -2.43
C LEU A 254 -13.96 1.12 -2.00
N ALA A 255 -12.83 1.37 -2.69
CA ALA A 255 -11.94 2.47 -2.38
C ALA A 255 -12.60 3.84 -2.57
N GLN A 256 -13.39 4.02 -3.64
CA GLN A 256 -14.07 5.28 -3.95
C GLN A 256 -15.31 5.47 -3.07
N ARG A 257 -16.02 4.38 -2.78
CA ARG A 257 -17.27 4.39 -1.99
C ARG A 257 -17.06 4.11 -0.50
N ARG A 258 -15.81 4.06 -0.01
CA ARG A 258 -15.48 3.59 1.34
C ARG A 258 -16.25 4.32 2.44
N GLU A 259 -16.25 5.65 2.39
CA GLU A 259 -16.93 6.47 3.40
C GLU A 259 -18.44 6.25 3.39
N GLN A 260 -19.04 6.15 2.20
CA GLN A 260 -20.46 5.83 2.04
C GLN A 260 -20.79 4.45 2.60
N VAL A 261 -19.96 3.44 2.32
CA VAL A 261 -20.11 2.07 2.84
C VAL A 261 -19.99 2.05 4.35
N LEU A 262 -19.00 2.75 4.93
CA LEU A 262 -18.83 2.86 6.38
C LEU A 262 -20.04 3.50 7.04
N ALA A 263 -20.47 4.66 6.55
CA ALA A 263 -21.60 5.38 7.13
C ALA A 263 -22.89 4.55 7.12
N LEU A 264 -23.18 3.88 5.99
CA LEU A 264 -24.35 3.00 5.89
C LEU A 264 -24.21 1.72 6.72
N ALA A 265 -23.01 1.14 6.80
CA ALA A 265 -22.77 -0.04 7.63
C ALA A 265 -22.88 0.29 9.12
N ASP A 266 -22.38 1.44 9.56
CA ASP A 266 -22.54 1.91 10.95
C ASP A 266 -24.02 2.13 11.28
N ASP A 267 -24.79 2.75 10.38
CA ASP A 267 -26.23 2.99 10.56
C ASP A 267 -27.05 1.69 10.57
N ILE A 268 -26.78 0.77 9.64
CA ILE A 268 -27.60 -0.43 9.44
C ILE A 268 -27.17 -1.58 10.36
N LEU A 269 -25.86 -1.82 10.49
CA LEU A 269 -25.28 -2.94 11.24
C LEU A 269 -24.88 -2.57 12.67
N GLY A 270 -24.72 -1.28 12.98
CA GLY A 270 -24.30 -0.84 14.30
C GLY A 270 -25.31 -1.17 15.41
N PRO A 271 -24.84 -1.34 16.66
CA PRO A 271 -25.73 -1.47 17.81
C PRO A 271 -26.53 -0.17 17.97
N ALA A 272 -27.85 -0.28 18.12
CA ALA A 272 -28.79 0.85 18.04
C ALA A 272 -28.54 2.01 19.03
N LEU A 273 -27.64 1.87 20.01
CA LEU A 273 -27.49 2.80 21.16
C LEU A 273 -26.07 3.01 21.73
N ALA A 274 -24.98 2.59 21.07
CA ALA A 274 -23.62 2.81 21.61
C ALA A 274 -22.81 3.82 20.77
N PRO A 275 -22.05 4.75 21.39
CA PRO A 275 -21.02 5.50 20.69
C PRO A 275 -20.05 4.51 20.03
N SER A 276 -19.96 4.57 18.70
CA SER A 276 -19.16 3.64 17.90
C SER A 276 -17.68 3.93 18.09
N ASP A 277 -17.05 3.29 19.07
CA ASP A 277 -15.61 3.09 19.02
C ASP A 277 -15.32 2.13 17.87
N ALA A 278 -14.41 2.52 16.96
CA ALA A 278 -14.04 1.74 15.77
C ALA A 278 -13.61 0.29 16.10
N LEU A 279 -13.20 0.03 17.34
CA LEU A 279 -12.79 -1.28 17.86
C LEU A 279 -13.96 -2.21 18.23
N SER A 280 -15.19 -1.71 18.29
CA SER A 280 -16.39 -2.45 18.73
C SER A 280 -17.41 -2.73 17.62
N ARG A 281 -17.03 -2.48 16.35
CA ARG A 281 -17.95 -2.68 15.21
C ARG A 281 -18.19 -4.18 14.95
N PRO A 282 -19.44 -4.59 14.66
CA PRO A 282 -19.76 -5.99 14.34
C PRO A 282 -19.33 -6.40 12.92
N PHE A 283 -18.63 -5.51 12.19
CA PHE A 283 -18.21 -5.74 10.81
C PHE A 283 -16.76 -5.25 10.59
N GLN A 284 -16.11 -5.81 9.58
CA GLN A 284 -14.78 -5.41 9.14
C GLN A 284 -14.79 -5.00 7.66
N ILE A 285 -14.16 -3.87 7.35
CA ILE A 285 -13.89 -3.48 5.96
C ILE A 285 -12.47 -3.90 5.60
N SER A 286 -12.33 -4.64 4.51
CA SER A 286 -11.04 -5.22 4.08
C SER A 286 -10.03 -4.15 3.63
N LEU A 287 -10.50 -2.97 3.20
CA LEU A 287 -9.65 -1.85 2.84
C LEU A 287 -9.45 -0.93 4.06
N GLY A 288 -8.31 -1.11 4.73
CA GLY A 288 -7.85 -0.17 5.76
C GLY A 288 -7.59 1.21 5.17
N LEU A 289 -7.66 2.25 6.00
CA LEU A 289 -7.20 3.58 5.61
C LEU A 289 -5.66 3.53 5.53
N PRO A 290 -5.02 4.01 4.45
CA PRO A 290 -3.57 4.17 4.42
C PRO A 290 -3.09 4.94 5.65
N LEU A 291 -1.97 4.53 6.23
CA LEU A 291 -1.43 5.19 7.43
C LEU A 291 -1.25 6.70 7.22
N ALA A 292 -0.81 7.09 6.01
CA ALA A 292 -0.64 8.49 5.61
C ALA A 292 -1.94 9.30 5.57
N ASP A 293 -3.10 8.66 5.43
CA ASP A 293 -4.40 9.32 5.39
C ASP A 293 -5.06 9.42 6.78
N ILE A 294 -4.51 8.73 7.79
CA ILE A 294 -4.96 8.90 9.18
C ILE A 294 -4.67 10.35 9.61
N PRO A 295 -5.66 11.13 10.09
CA PRO A 295 -5.50 12.57 10.31
C PRO A 295 -4.28 12.96 11.16
N LEU A 296 -3.95 12.16 12.17
CA LEU A 296 -2.75 12.31 13.00
C LEU A 296 -1.46 12.28 12.17
N VAL A 297 -1.31 11.26 11.33
CA VAL A 297 -0.11 11.03 10.50
C VAL A 297 -0.10 11.99 9.31
N ARG A 298 -1.26 12.24 8.70
CA ARG A 298 -1.41 13.23 7.64
C ARG A 298 -0.92 14.60 8.09
N THR A 299 -1.31 15.03 9.30
CA THR A 299 -0.82 16.30 9.86
C THR A 299 0.71 16.30 9.99
N ALA A 300 1.32 15.20 10.43
CA ALA A 300 2.78 15.11 10.51
C ALA A 300 3.44 15.26 9.13
N LEU A 301 2.91 14.57 8.12
CA LEU A 301 3.39 14.65 6.74
C LEU A 301 3.23 16.05 6.15
N ASP A 302 2.08 16.70 6.38
CA ASP A 302 1.82 18.08 5.92
C ASP A 302 2.81 19.07 6.55
N LEU A 303 3.12 18.91 7.84
CA LEU A 303 4.12 19.71 8.53
C LEU A 303 5.53 19.47 8.00
N ILE A 304 5.90 18.21 7.73
CA ILE A 304 7.21 17.88 7.13
C ILE A 304 7.31 18.50 5.73
N ALA A 305 6.27 18.37 4.91
CA ALA A 305 6.23 18.93 3.56
C ALA A 305 6.37 20.46 3.57
N LEU A 306 5.66 21.15 4.46
CA LEU A 306 5.76 22.59 4.63
C LEU A 306 7.17 23.04 5.04
N GLY A 307 7.88 22.22 5.83
CA GLY A 307 9.25 22.50 6.24
C GLY A 307 10.26 22.49 5.08
N ALA A 308 9.95 21.83 3.97
CA ALA A 308 10.87 21.64 2.84
C ALA A 308 10.41 22.35 1.55
N LEU A 309 9.11 22.56 1.36
CA LEU A 309 8.53 23.02 0.09
C LEU A 309 7.55 24.19 0.31
N ARG A 310 7.24 24.90 -0.78
CA ARG A 310 6.03 25.72 -0.85
C ARG A 310 4.83 24.78 -1.06
N ALA A 311 3.72 25.10 -0.42
CA ALA A 311 2.49 24.31 -0.52
C ALA A 311 1.29 25.23 -0.75
N GLU A 312 0.22 24.64 -1.31
CA GLU A 312 -1.04 25.35 -1.54
C GLU A 312 -1.59 25.93 -0.23
N SER A 313 -1.99 27.19 -0.27
CA SER A 313 -2.41 27.95 0.92
C SER A 313 -3.57 27.28 1.66
N GLY A 314 -4.51 26.65 0.96
CA GLY A 314 -5.62 25.91 1.55
C GLY A 314 -5.17 24.69 2.37
N LEU A 315 -4.22 23.90 1.85
CA LEU A 315 -3.67 22.74 2.57
C LEU A 315 -2.91 23.18 3.81
N VAL A 316 -2.10 24.23 3.70
CA VAL A 316 -1.35 24.77 4.83
C VAL A 316 -2.29 25.35 5.88
N ALA A 317 -3.32 26.09 5.47
CA ALA A 317 -4.31 26.63 6.39
C ALA A 317 -5.11 25.54 7.11
N ALA A 318 -5.42 24.41 6.44
CA ALA A 318 -5.99 23.23 7.07
C ALA A 318 -5.03 22.63 8.12
N ALA A 319 -3.75 22.46 7.80
CA ALA A 319 -2.74 21.97 8.74
C ALA A 319 -2.59 22.89 9.97
N LEU A 320 -2.59 24.21 9.79
CA LEU A 320 -2.53 25.19 10.89
C LEU A 320 -3.73 25.13 11.84
N ARG A 321 -4.87 24.62 11.36
CA ARG A 321 -6.09 24.40 12.17
C ARG A 321 -6.16 22.98 12.77
N SER A 322 -5.17 22.14 12.50
CA SER A 322 -5.22 20.73 12.89
C SER A 322 -5.38 20.56 14.41
N PRO A 323 -6.23 19.62 14.87
CA PRO A 323 -6.38 19.29 16.29
C PRO A 323 -5.10 18.68 16.89
N TYR A 324 -4.16 18.28 16.05
CA TYR A 324 -2.87 17.69 16.44
C TYR A 324 -1.75 18.74 16.57
N LEU A 325 -2.10 20.02 16.69
CA LEU A 325 -1.16 21.09 17.03
C LEU A 325 -1.36 21.52 18.48
N LEU A 326 -0.33 22.15 19.04
CA LEU A 326 -0.38 22.72 20.38
C LEU A 326 -1.57 23.69 20.51
N ASP A 327 -2.32 23.58 21.61
CA ASP A 327 -3.43 24.48 21.96
C ASP A 327 -4.54 24.58 20.89
N ALA A 328 -4.73 23.53 20.09
CA ALA A 328 -5.68 23.55 18.98
C ALA A 328 -7.11 23.91 19.41
N GLU A 329 -7.59 23.41 20.56
CA GLU A 329 -8.94 23.67 21.06
C GLU A 329 -9.20 25.16 21.34
N ARG A 330 -8.23 25.88 21.90
CA ARG A 330 -8.38 27.30 22.25
C ARG A 330 -8.04 28.22 21.07
N SER A 331 -7.11 27.79 20.23
CA SER A 331 -6.56 28.61 19.15
C SER A 331 -7.19 28.37 17.78
N TRP A 332 -8.01 27.33 17.59
CA TRP A 332 -8.68 26.97 16.32
C TRP A 332 -9.33 28.17 15.63
N LYS A 333 -10.19 28.92 16.34
CA LYS A 333 -10.93 30.07 15.76
C LYS A 333 -9.99 31.17 15.29
N ARG A 334 -8.90 31.41 16.04
CA ARG A 334 -7.90 32.44 15.70
C ARG A 334 -7.08 32.03 14.49
N ARG A 335 -6.72 30.74 14.39
CA ARG A 335 -5.97 30.19 13.25
C ARG A 335 -6.81 30.09 11.98
N ALA A 336 -8.13 29.92 12.10
CA ALA A 336 -9.02 29.94 10.94
C ALA A 336 -9.04 31.27 10.18
N ALA A 337 -8.72 32.39 10.84
CA ALA A 337 -8.57 33.68 10.17
C ALA A 337 -7.39 33.71 9.17
N ILE A 338 -6.38 32.85 9.32
CA ILE A 338 -5.20 32.81 8.45
C ILE A 338 -5.59 32.46 7.01
N GLU A 339 -6.50 31.51 6.82
CA GLU A 339 -7.00 31.12 5.49
C GLU A 339 -7.64 32.31 4.77
N ARG A 340 -8.51 33.04 5.47
CA ARG A 340 -9.17 34.24 4.94
C ARG A 340 -8.14 35.30 4.58
N ASP A 341 -7.21 35.61 5.49
CA ASP A 341 -6.18 36.63 5.25
C ASP A 341 -5.35 36.28 3.99
N TRP A 342 -5.00 35.01 3.77
CA TRP A 342 -4.29 34.57 2.56
C TRP A 342 -5.13 34.62 1.28
N LEU A 343 -6.42 34.31 1.35
CA LEU A 343 -7.33 34.42 0.21
C LEU A 343 -7.53 35.88 -0.21
N GLU A 344 -7.70 36.79 0.76
CA GLU A 344 -7.80 38.24 0.51
C GLU A 344 -6.52 38.82 -0.10
N GLU A 345 -5.35 38.31 0.31
CA GLU A 345 -4.04 38.65 -0.25
C GLU A 345 -3.76 37.96 -1.61
N GLY A 346 -4.65 37.08 -2.10
CA GLY A 346 -4.47 36.36 -3.36
C GLY A 346 -3.35 35.31 -3.36
N ARG A 347 -2.94 34.82 -2.18
CA ARG A 347 -1.84 33.85 -2.06
C ARG A 347 -2.30 32.45 -2.42
N ARG A 348 -1.75 31.90 -3.49
CA ARG A 348 -1.96 30.49 -3.90
C ARG A 348 -1.01 29.53 -3.21
N ASP A 349 0.27 29.90 -3.11
CA ASP A 349 1.31 29.08 -2.51
C ASP A 349 1.99 29.82 -1.36
N VAL A 350 2.17 29.12 -0.24
CA VAL A 350 2.81 29.66 0.97
C VAL A 350 4.02 28.82 1.37
N SER A 351 5.03 29.50 1.89
CA SER A 351 6.21 28.86 2.47
C SER A 351 6.07 28.71 3.99
N MET A 352 6.98 27.95 4.59
CA MET A 352 7.14 27.91 6.05
C MET A 352 7.31 29.31 6.67
N SER A 353 8.02 30.22 6.00
CA SER A 353 8.18 31.61 6.48
C SER A 353 6.86 32.37 6.50
N ASP A 354 6.02 32.18 5.48
CA ASP A 354 4.69 32.80 5.40
C ASP A 354 3.77 32.25 6.50
N ALA A 355 3.84 30.95 6.76
CA ALA A 355 3.10 30.31 7.85
C ALA A 355 3.53 30.82 9.23
N VAL A 356 4.83 30.99 9.48
CA VAL A 356 5.35 31.58 10.72
C VAL A 356 4.85 33.02 10.89
N ALA A 357 4.94 33.86 9.86
CA ALA A 357 4.47 35.25 9.92
C ALA A 357 2.94 35.34 10.17
N ALA A 358 2.16 34.44 9.57
CA ALA A 358 0.73 34.36 9.83
C ALA A 358 0.42 33.92 11.28
N LEU A 359 1.19 32.95 11.80
CA LEU A 359 1.07 32.49 13.18
C LEU A 359 1.48 33.57 14.18
N GLU A 360 2.48 34.41 13.91
CA GLU A 360 2.90 35.50 14.81
C GLU A 360 1.73 36.41 15.19
N ARG A 361 0.83 36.69 14.25
CA ARG A 361 -0.34 37.56 14.47
C ARG A 361 -1.44 36.90 15.29
N ARG A 362 -1.51 35.56 15.34
CA ARG A 362 -2.69 34.81 15.81
C ARG A 362 -2.40 33.79 16.92
N SER A 363 -1.18 33.26 16.99
CA SER A 363 -0.68 32.24 17.92
C SER A 363 0.85 32.40 18.10
N PRO A 364 1.30 33.46 18.79
CA PRO A 364 2.71 33.85 18.87
C PRO A 364 3.58 32.78 19.54
N GLU A 365 3.05 32.02 20.49
CA GLU A 365 3.77 30.92 21.15
C GLU A 365 4.10 29.80 20.16
N LEU A 366 3.15 29.43 19.29
CA LEU A 366 3.38 28.44 18.25
C LEU A 366 4.34 28.96 17.19
N ALA A 367 4.21 30.24 16.81
CA ALA A 367 5.10 30.89 15.86
C ALA A 367 6.56 30.88 16.33
N ALA A 368 6.80 31.15 17.63
CA ALA A 368 8.14 31.11 18.21
C ALA A 368 8.77 29.70 18.09
N ARG A 369 8.01 28.66 18.45
CA ARG A 369 8.49 27.27 18.32
C ARG A 369 8.73 26.86 16.87
N TRP A 370 7.86 27.29 15.96
CA TRP A 370 8.01 27.02 14.53
C TRP A 370 9.25 27.69 13.94
N ARG A 371 9.58 28.91 14.39
CA ARG A 371 10.79 29.62 14.00
C ARG A 371 12.05 28.87 14.46
N GLU A 372 12.10 28.48 15.72
CA GLU A 372 13.22 27.72 16.30
C GLU A 372 13.37 26.33 15.63
N GLY A 373 12.26 25.62 15.44
CA GLY A 373 12.24 24.32 14.77
C GLY A 373 12.72 24.40 13.31
N ARG A 374 12.31 25.45 12.58
CA ARG A 374 12.80 25.71 11.22
C ARG A 374 14.30 25.94 11.19
N GLU A 375 14.82 26.76 12.11
CA GLU A 375 16.26 27.02 12.20
C GLU A 375 17.06 25.76 12.57
N ALA A 376 16.51 24.89 13.42
CA ALA A 376 17.12 23.60 13.71
C ALA A 376 17.13 22.69 12.47
N LEU A 377 16.02 22.61 11.73
CA LEU A 377 15.91 21.81 10.51
C LEU A 377 16.91 22.27 9.42
N LEU A 378 17.04 23.60 9.22
CA LEU A 378 18.01 24.17 8.28
C LEU A 378 19.47 23.92 8.68
N ARG A 379 19.76 23.88 9.99
CA ARG A 379 21.10 23.60 10.52
C ARG A 379 21.48 22.12 10.47
N ALA A 380 20.51 21.22 10.58
CA ALA A 380 20.75 19.79 10.72
C ALA A 380 21.52 19.16 9.53
N ARG A 381 21.43 19.74 8.32
CA ARG A 381 22.08 19.24 7.07
C ARG A 381 22.11 17.70 6.97
N PRO A 382 20.95 17.02 7.12
CA PRO A 382 20.90 15.57 7.15
C PRO A 382 21.36 14.95 5.83
N SER A 383 22.17 13.91 5.93
CA SER A 383 22.80 13.20 4.81
C SER A 383 22.39 11.72 4.74
N THR A 384 21.93 11.14 5.85
CA THR A 384 21.44 9.76 5.93
C THR A 384 19.93 9.70 6.22
N PRO A 385 19.24 8.58 5.90
CA PRO A 385 17.83 8.41 6.25
C PRO A 385 17.56 8.57 7.75
N ARG A 386 18.46 8.09 8.60
CA ARG A 386 18.35 8.23 10.05
C ARG A 386 18.41 9.69 10.50
N GLU A 387 19.37 10.45 9.96
CA GLU A 387 19.48 11.89 10.25
C GLU A 387 18.25 12.66 9.78
N TRP A 388 17.66 12.29 8.65
CA TRP A 388 16.38 12.85 8.20
C TRP A 388 15.24 12.54 9.17
N VAL A 389 15.12 11.30 9.63
CA VAL A 389 14.11 10.90 10.63
C VAL A 389 14.30 11.69 11.92
N ASP A 390 15.53 11.82 12.42
CA ASP A 390 15.82 12.58 13.65
C ASP A 390 15.50 14.07 13.48
N ALA A 391 15.84 14.65 12.31
CA ALA A 391 15.51 16.03 11.98
C ALA A 391 14.00 16.26 11.88
N TRP A 392 13.25 15.34 11.27
CA TRP A 392 11.79 15.43 11.20
C TRP A 392 11.13 15.23 12.56
N ARG A 393 11.63 14.31 13.40
CA ARG A 393 11.15 14.15 14.79
C ARG A 393 11.33 15.42 15.60
N ALA A 394 12.51 16.04 15.51
CA ALA A 394 12.78 17.32 16.15
C ALA A 394 11.86 18.43 15.62
N TRP A 395 11.67 18.50 14.30
CA TRP A 395 10.75 19.45 13.67
C TRP A 395 9.30 19.27 14.13
N LEU A 396 8.77 18.05 14.13
CA LEU A 396 7.40 17.75 14.57
C LEU A 396 7.18 18.10 16.06
N ALA A 397 8.16 17.78 16.91
CA ALA A 397 8.12 18.15 18.32
C ALA A 397 8.13 19.67 18.52
N ALA A 398 8.96 20.39 17.77
CA ALA A 398 8.96 21.86 17.77
C ALA A 398 7.62 22.42 17.27
N ALA A 399 7.08 21.85 16.19
CA ALA A 399 5.80 22.22 15.61
C ALA A 399 4.60 21.97 16.53
N GLY A 400 4.80 21.24 17.63
CA GLY A 400 3.77 20.97 18.64
C GLY A 400 2.89 19.78 18.30
N TRP A 401 3.35 18.89 17.41
CA TRP A 401 2.69 17.61 17.11
C TRP A 401 3.03 16.58 18.21
N PRO A 402 2.09 15.71 18.64
CA PRO A 402 0.72 15.52 18.15
C PRO A 402 -0.36 16.34 18.89
N GLY A 403 -0.01 17.52 19.39
CA GLY A 403 -0.91 18.39 20.14
C GLY A 403 -0.85 18.15 21.64
N SER A 404 -1.80 18.77 22.35
CA SER A 404 -1.87 18.76 23.83
C SER A 404 -2.94 17.83 24.41
N ARG A 405 -3.78 17.23 23.56
CA ARG A 405 -4.83 16.30 23.99
C ARG A 405 -4.32 14.88 24.11
N SER A 406 -4.99 14.07 24.93
CA SER A 406 -4.78 12.62 24.91
C SER A 406 -5.21 12.04 23.57
N LEU A 407 -4.39 11.12 23.03
CA LEU A 407 -4.74 10.34 21.85
C LEU A 407 -5.73 9.25 22.23
N ASP A 408 -6.69 8.97 21.36
CA ASP A 408 -7.54 7.79 21.51
C ASP A 408 -6.77 6.50 21.16
N SER A 409 -7.39 5.34 21.35
CA SER A 409 -6.76 4.04 21.09
C SER A 409 -6.33 3.84 19.63
N ALA A 410 -7.11 4.35 18.67
CA ALA A 410 -6.80 4.22 17.24
C ALA A 410 -5.64 5.14 16.84
N GLU A 411 -5.62 6.35 17.39
CA GLU A 411 -4.55 7.32 17.20
C GLU A 411 -3.24 6.88 17.86
N TYR A 412 -3.32 6.23 19.03
CA TYR A 412 -2.15 5.62 19.66
C TYR A 412 -1.56 4.52 18.78
N GLN A 413 -2.40 3.64 18.22
CA GLN A 413 -1.96 2.60 17.28
C GLN A 413 -1.37 3.20 15.99
N ALA A 414 -1.97 4.27 15.46
CA ALA A 414 -1.46 4.97 14.29
C ALA A 414 -0.10 5.63 14.56
N ARG A 415 0.07 6.23 15.74
CA ARG A 415 1.35 6.78 16.19
C ARG A 415 2.41 5.70 16.30
N GLN A 416 2.09 4.58 16.93
CA GLN A 416 3.01 3.45 17.08
C GLN A 416 3.41 2.84 15.73
N ALA A 417 2.50 2.82 14.75
CA ALA A 417 2.80 2.35 13.40
C ALA A 417 3.64 3.37 12.59
N TRP A 418 3.59 4.65 12.95
CA TRP A 418 4.32 5.75 12.30
C TRP A 418 5.74 5.93 12.84
N GLU A 419 5.92 5.79 14.17
CA GLU A 419 7.21 5.93 14.86
C GLU A 419 8.16 4.76 14.57
#